data_AF-A0A956CS73-F1
#
_entry.id   AF-A0A956CS73-F1
#
_cell.length_a   1.000
_cell.length_b   1.000
_cell.length_c   1.000
_cell.angle_alpha   90.00
_cell.angle_beta   90.00
_cell.angle_gamma   90.00
#
_symmetry.space_group_name_H-M   'P 1'
#
loop_
_entity.id
_entity.type
_entity.pdbx_description
1 polymer ?
#
loop_
_entity_poly.entity_id
_entity_poly.type
_entity_poly.pdbx_seq_one_letter_code
_entity_poly.pdbx_strand_id
1 'polypeptide(L)'
;MSEKDLGLKVLSRALLWRMGYTTRLNVPLRAYIPNEDGKKRAPQTYTDLDVLGYHLTGGSHLHATVVDCKTPSKRATERIFWTRGVADLVGADEAWVVRAKEPPPVTRQLSSRLKVSVLTEAQLHELIALHPTSLPLDGYLARLFNKVQVASAQKHFTSMDARLAPLLSFCQFDYFVNEPHENLFQLVAHVAAVGEHLDAMNPIHCALFFDLAWLQILASVQAISHIRGAHVGDLDTGLREYALGGQVRLQEKKNLAVLLRELAPQGAPPAEPFPQYYEALRETVTRLFKKPAVTLETLRYAEVATATLVANRRTRMRTVFGDAYDMLAAKLVGDVCSYLVSAARLDPEFRRMSSEVLTGESDAGGDGAAPNPPSPG
;
A
#
# COMPACT_ATOMS: atom_id res chain seq x y z
N MET A 1 -19.98 3.08 -16.74
CA MET A 1 -19.72 4.51 -17.03
C MET A 1 -18.22 4.67 -17.21
N SER A 2 -17.75 5.27 -18.31
CA SER A 2 -16.32 5.52 -18.50
C SER A 2 -15.89 6.74 -17.70
N GLU A 3 -14.97 6.57 -16.76
CA GLU A 3 -14.31 7.67 -16.05
C GLU A 3 -13.58 8.58 -17.06
N LYS A 4 -14.05 9.83 -17.19
CA LYS A 4 -13.65 10.73 -18.29
C LYS A 4 -12.22 11.24 -18.14
N ASP A 5 -11.74 11.39 -16.92
CA ASP A 5 -10.40 11.87 -16.54
C ASP A 5 -9.37 10.74 -16.33
N LEU A 6 -9.76 9.46 -16.44
CA LEU A 6 -8.83 8.34 -16.24
C LEU A 6 -7.56 8.42 -17.10
N GLY A 7 -7.64 9.02 -18.30
CA GLY A 7 -6.44 9.27 -19.12
C GLY A 7 -5.41 10.16 -18.41
N LEU A 8 -5.85 11.25 -17.78
CA LEU A 8 -5.00 12.15 -17.01
C LEU A 8 -4.49 11.49 -15.73
N LYS A 9 -5.32 10.69 -15.05
CA LYS A 9 -4.92 9.95 -13.83
C LYS A 9 -3.77 8.99 -14.13
N VAL A 10 -3.93 8.22 -15.21
CA VAL A 10 -2.94 7.24 -15.64
C VAL A 10 -1.65 7.89 -16.15
N LEU A 11 -1.75 9.03 -16.85
CA LEU A 11 -0.59 9.80 -17.28
C LEU A 11 0.16 10.42 -16.08
N SER A 12 -0.57 10.93 -15.08
CA SER A 12 0.01 11.47 -13.85
C SER A 12 0.72 10.39 -13.04
N ARG A 13 0.09 9.21 -12.94
CA ARG A 13 0.71 8.01 -12.39
C ARG A 13 2.02 7.66 -13.11
N ALA A 14 2.04 7.72 -14.44
CA ALA A 14 3.24 7.44 -15.22
C ALA A 14 4.38 8.43 -14.94
N LEU A 15 4.08 9.72 -14.80
CA LEU A 15 5.07 10.72 -14.39
C LEU A 15 5.62 10.40 -12.99
N LEU A 16 4.74 10.22 -11.99
CA LEU A 16 5.16 9.90 -10.62
C LEU A 16 6.01 8.62 -10.57
N TRP A 17 5.63 7.57 -11.29
CA TRP A 17 6.41 6.33 -11.37
C TRP A 17 7.81 6.55 -11.97
N ARG A 18 7.94 7.42 -12.97
CA ARG A 18 9.25 7.80 -13.55
C ARG A 18 10.09 8.63 -12.60
N MET A 19 9.45 9.41 -11.72
CA MET A 19 10.09 10.12 -10.62
C MET A 19 10.43 9.21 -9.42
N GLY A 20 10.15 7.91 -9.51
CA GLY A 20 10.47 6.95 -8.45
C GLY A 20 9.38 6.86 -7.37
N TYR A 21 8.13 7.22 -7.65
CA TYR A 21 7.04 7.00 -6.71
C TYR A 21 6.44 5.60 -6.86
N THR A 22 5.80 5.12 -5.80
CA THR A 22 4.71 4.14 -5.89
C THR A 22 3.38 4.87 -5.83
N THR A 23 2.30 4.30 -6.39
CA THR A 23 1.06 5.06 -6.59
C THR A 23 -0.21 4.29 -6.29
N ARG A 24 -1.28 5.04 -5.98
CA ARG A 24 -2.64 4.55 -5.84
C ARG A 24 -3.59 5.49 -6.57
N LEU A 25 -4.64 4.93 -7.17
CA LEU A 25 -5.64 5.68 -7.92
C LEU A 25 -6.97 5.66 -7.17
N ASN A 26 -7.73 6.74 -7.28
CA ASN A 26 -9.10 6.84 -6.78
C ASN A 26 -9.19 6.45 -5.29
N VAL A 27 -8.46 7.17 -4.43
CA VAL A 27 -8.48 6.94 -2.97
C VAL A 27 -9.65 7.72 -2.37
N PRO A 28 -10.78 7.08 -2.00
CA PRO A 28 -11.90 7.76 -1.37
C PRO A 28 -11.54 8.25 0.03
N LEU A 29 -12.02 9.44 0.38
CA LEU A 29 -12.00 10.00 1.72
C LEU A 29 -13.45 10.17 2.20
N ARG A 30 -13.78 9.57 3.35
CA ARG A 30 -15.13 9.49 3.91
C ARG A 30 -15.11 9.70 5.42
N ALA A 31 -16.27 10.08 5.96
CA ALA A 31 -16.55 10.09 7.38
C ALA A 31 -17.05 8.71 7.82
N TYR A 32 -16.53 8.22 8.93
CA TYR A 32 -17.30 7.31 9.77
C TYR A 32 -17.93 8.11 10.90
N ILE A 33 -19.26 8.10 10.98
CA ILE A 33 -20.01 8.66 12.11
C ILE A 33 -20.61 7.47 12.86
N PRO A 34 -20.04 7.08 14.01
CA PRO A 34 -20.67 6.11 14.89
C PRO A 34 -22.04 6.66 15.31
N ASN A 35 -23.07 5.81 15.27
CA ASN A 35 -24.41 6.23 15.61
C ASN A 35 -24.70 5.82 17.06
N GLU A 36 -25.25 6.74 17.88
CA GLU A 36 -25.62 6.43 19.28
C GLU A 36 -26.78 5.42 19.36
N ASP A 37 -27.65 5.37 18.34
CA ASP A 37 -28.86 4.53 18.31
C ASP A 37 -28.67 3.11 17.72
N GLY A 38 -27.43 2.63 17.57
CA GLY A 38 -27.14 1.27 17.10
C GLY A 38 -27.46 0.96 15.62
N LYS A 39 -28.09 1.89 14.88
CA LYS A 39 -28.31 1.75 13.42
C LYS A 39 -27.05 2.17 12.66
N LYS A 40 -26.39 1.25 11.96
CA LYS A 40 -25.24 1.57 11.08
C LYS A 40 -25.69 2.53 9.97
N ARG A 41 -25.24 3.79 10.00
CA ARG A 41 -25.33 4.69 8.83
C ARG A 41 -24.23 4.34 7.84
N ALA A 42 -24.54 4.44 6.55
CA ALA A 42 -23.53 4.29 5.51
C ALA A 42 -22.48 5.41 5.64
N PRO A 43 -21.18 5.10 5.48
CA PRO A 43 -20.12 6.12 5.46
C PRO A 43 -20.43 7.21 4.43
N GLN A 44 -20.18 8.47 4.77
CA GLN A 44 -20.42 9.60 3.88
C GLN A 44 -19.11 10.02 3.21
N THR A 45 -19.04 9.95 1.88
CA THR A 45 -17.84 10.37 1.14
C THR A 45 -17.74 11.88 1.12
N TYR A 46 -16.63 12.42 1.62
CA TYR A 46 -16.32 13.84 1.50
C TYR A 46 -15.82 14.15 0.09
N THR A 47 -14.87 13.35 -0.36
CA THR A 47 -14.07 13.58 -1.56
C THR A 47 -13.27 12.33 -1.92
N ASP A 48 -12.54 12.36 -3.03
CA ASP A 48 -11.58 11.35 -3.46
C ASP A 48 -10.26 11.99 -3.95
N LEU A 49 -9.17 11.23 -3.89
CA LEU A 49 -7.88 11.57 -4.50
C LEU A 49 -7.78 10.84 -5.84
N ASP A 50 -7.60 11.59 -6.92
CA ASP A 50 -7.50 10.98 -8.25
C ASP A 50 -6.22 10.14 -8.38
N VAL A 51 -5.08 10.69 -7.94
CA VAL A 51 -3.81 9.96 -7.81
C VAL A 51 -3.14 10.35 -6.50
N LEU A 52 -2.69 9.33 -5.75
CA LEU A 52 -1.84 9.46 -4.58
C LEU A 52 -0.50 8.79 -4.88
N GLY A 53 0.59 9.55 -4.78
CA GLY A 53 1.95 9.05 -4.92
C GLY A 53 2.67 9.07 -3.59
N TYR A 54 3.46 8.03 -3.33
CA TYR A 54 4.41 8.00 -2.23
C TYR A 54 5.84 7.81 -2.74
N HIS A 55 6.76 8.60 -2.21
CA HIS A 55 8.21 8.48 -2.42
C HIS A 55 8.93 8.41 -1.07
N LEU A 56 10.15 7.87 -1.04
CA LEU A 56 10.96 7.81 0.18
C LEU A 56 12.21 8.65 0.03
N THR A 57 12.38 9.61 0.93
CA THR A 57 13.61 10.38 1.07
C THR A 57 14.38 9.91 2.32
N GLY A 58 15.71 9.87 2.24
CA GLY A 58 16.55 9.36 3.33
C GLY A 58 16.27 7.88 3.71
N GLY A 59 15.56 7.14 2.86
CA GLY A 59 15.22 5.74 3.07
C GLY A 59 14.12 5.44 4.09
N SER A 60 13.43 6.46 4.61
CA SER A 60 12.31 6.26 5.55
C SER A 60 11.33 7.43 5.64
N HIS A 61 11.73 8.64 5.25
CA HIS A 61 10.81 9.78 5.27
C HIS A 61 9.88 9.66 4.07
N LEU A 62 8.63 9.34 4.36
CA LEU A 62 7.57 9.22 3.37
C LEU A 62 7.19 10.61 2.88
N HIS A 63 7.30 10.82 1.57
CA HIS A 63 6.87 12.03 0.89
C HIS A 63 5.63 11.71 0.06
N ALA A 64 4.54 12.41 0.32
CA ALA A 64 3.25 12.18 -0.31
C ALA A 64 2.91 13.28 -1.31
N THR A 65 2.46 12.88 -2.51
CA THR A 65 2.02 13.78 -3.56
C THR A 65 0.59 13.45 -3.96
N VAL A 66 -0.32 14.41 -3.88
CA VAL A 66 -1.70 14.27 -4.38
C VAL A 66 -1.85 14.97 -5.72
N VAL A 67 -2.53 14.31 -6.67
CA VAL A 67 -2.84 14.88 -7.98
C VAL A 67 -4.35 14.87 -8.19
N ASP A 68 -4.93 16.05 -8.43
CA ASP A 68 -6.32 16.23 -8.88
C ASP A 68 -6.36 16.35 -10.40
N CYS A 69 -7.04 15.41 -11.06
CA CYS A 69 -7.15 15.33 -12.51
C CYS A 69 -8.54 15.80 -12.95
N LYS A 70 -8.62 16.87 -13.74
CA LYS A 70 -9.92 17.36 -14.24
C LYS A 70 -9.95 17.57 -15.74
N THR A 71 -10.99 17.01 -16.35
CA THR A 71 -11.44 17.40 -17.69
C THR A 71 -12.03 18.83 -17.66
N PRO A 72 -12.27 19.49 -18.82
CA PRO A 72 -12.52 20.92 -18.87
C PRO A 72 -13.68 21.36 -17.96
N SER A 73 -13.38 22.19 -16.97
CA SER A 73 -14.37 22.82 -16.08
C SER A 73 -14.11 24.33 -15.95
N LYS A 74 -15.16 25.13 -15.75
CA LYS A 74 -15.04 26.60 -15.60
C LYS A 74 -14.42 27.03 -14.25
N ARG A 75 -14.16 26.08 -13.35
CA ARG A 75 -13.83 26.32 -11.92
C ARG A 75 -12.36 26.00 -11.60
N ALA A 76 -11.44 26.52 -12.41
CA ALA A 76 -10.01 26.24 -12.25
C ALA A 76 -9.45 26.79 -10.92
N THR A 77 -9.84 28.00 -10.54
CA THR A 77 -9.39 28.67 -9.31
C THR A 77 -9.92 27.98 -8.04
N GLU A 78 -11.22 27.63 -8.02
CA GLU A 78 -11.83 26.87 -6.90
C GLU A 78 -11.13 25.52 -6.69
N ARG A 79 -10.71 24.87 -7.79
CA ARG A 79 -9.96 23.62 -7.71
C ARG A 79 -8.61 23.76 -7.03
N ILE A 80 -7.90 24.89 -7.17
CA ILE A 80 -6.63 25.09 -6.46
C ILE A 80 -6.84 25.11 -4.94
N PHE A 81 -7.85 25.85 -4.46
CA PHE A 81 -8.18 25.88 -3.03
C PHE A 81 -8.58 24.51 -2.51
N TRP A 82 -9.43 23.80 -3.26
CA TRP A 82 -9.86 22.46 -2.92
C TRP A 82 -8.67 21.50 -2.85
N THR A 83 -7.78 21.50 -3.85
CA THR A 83 -6.63 20.57 -3.89
C THR A 83 -5.64 20.84 -2.77
N ARG A 84 -5.39 22.12 -2.42
CA ARG A 84 -4.57 22.45 -1.25
C ARG A 84 -5.21 21.96 0.05
N GLY A 85 -6.51 22.21 0.26
CA GLY A 85 -7.20 21.76 1.47
C GLY A 85 -7.23 20.23 1.61
N VAL A 86 -7.38 19.51 0.50
CA VAL A 86 -7.28 18.05 0.47
C VAL A 86 -5.86 17.57 0.78
N ALA A 87 -4.83 18.22 0.23
CA ALA A 87 -3.44 17.93 0.54
C ALA A 87 -3.13 18.15 2.04
N ASP A 88 -3.62 19.25 2.63
CA ASP A 88 -3.49 19.52 4.06
C ASP A 88 -4.17 18.44 4.90
N LEU A 89 -5.39 18.05 4.55
CA LEU A 89 -6.17 17.03 5.26
C LEU A 89 -5.44 15.69 5.36
N VAL A 90 -4.78 15.26 4.28
CA VAL A 90 -4.08 13.97 4.22
C VAL A 90 -2.58 14.07 4.53
N GLY A 91 -2.11 15.26 4.91
CA GLY A 91 -0.69 15.50 5.19
C GLY A 91 0.23 15.34 3.98
N ALA A 92 -0.24 15.64 2.76
CA ALA A 92 0.57 15.56 1.56
C ALA A 92 1.54 16.75 1.44
N ASP A 93 2.79 16.44 1.14
CA ASP A 93 3.87 17.41 0.94
C ASP A 93 3.68 18.21 -0.35
N GLU A 94 3.21 17.55 -1.41
CA GLU A 94 2.96 18.15 -2.72
C GLU A 94 1.53 17.96 -3.20
N ALA A 95 1.05 18.97 -3.92
CA ALA A 95 -0.31 19.00 -4.45
C ALA A 95 -0.32 19.50 -5.89
N TRP A 96 -0.86 18.71 -6.80
CA TRP A 96 -0.88 19.01 -8.24
C TRP A 96 -2.30 19.04 -8.77
N VAL A 97 -2.57 19.92 -9.73
CA VAL A 97 -3.81 19.98 -10.50
C VAL A 97 -3.47 19.79 -11.97
N VAL A 98 -3.95 18.70 -12.55
CA VAL A 98 -3.70 18.30 -13.95
C VAL A 98 -4.97 18.50 -14.76
N ARG A 99 -4.86 19.20 -15.89
CA ARG A 99 -6.01 19.58 -16.72
C ARG A 99 -5.78 19.30 -18.19
N ALA A 100 -6.85 18.93 -18.90
CA ALA A 100 -6.80 18.77 -20.36
C ALA A 100 -6.60 20.10 -21.12
N LYS A 101 -6.91 21.26 -20.50
CA LYS A 101 -6.81 22.58 -21.12
C LYS A 101 -6.10 23.57 -20.22
N GLU A 102 -5.45 24.55 -20.86
CA GLU A 102 -4.76 25.66 -20.19
C GLU A 102 -5.70 26.38 -19.20
N PRO A 103 -5.28 26.56 -17.93
CA PRO A 103 -6.02 27.37 -16.98
C PRO A 103 -5.88 28.87 -17.28
N PRO A 104 -6.81 29.72 -16.81
CA PRO A 104 -6.63 31.17 -16.88
C PRO A 104 -5.35 31.65 -16.17
N PRO A 105 -4.71 32.75 -16.62
CA PRO A 105 -3.48 33.26 -16.00
C PRO A 105 -3.58 33.50 -14.48
N VAL A 106 -4.73 33.97 -13.99
CA VAL A 106 -4.98 34.18 -12.56
C VAL A 106 -4.84 32.89 -11.74
N THR A 107 -5.16 31.72 -12.33
CA THR A 107 -5.00 30.43 -11.68
C THR A 107 -3.53 30.12 -11.45
N ARG A 108 -2.62 30.47 -12.38
CA ARG A 108 -1.18 30.27 -12.20
C ARG A 108 -0.64 31.13 -11.06
N GLN A 109 -1.06 32.39 -10.96
CA GLN A 109 -0.69 33.26 -9.83
C GLN A 109 -1.15 32.69 -8.48
N LEU A 110 -2.41 32.23 -8.40
CA LEU A 110 -2.93 31.60 -7.18
C LEU A 110 -2.15 30.33 -6.82
N SER A 111 -1.84 29.50 -7.82
CA SER A 111 -1.16 28.22 -7.64
C SER A 111 0.22 28.37 -6.98
N SER A 112 0.98 29.40 -7.35
CA SER A 112 2.26 29.73 -6.72
C SER A 112 2.09 30.11 -5.23
N ARG A 113 1.04 30.86 -4.88
CA ARG A 113 0.78 31.27 -3.48
C ARG A 113 0.36 30.09 -2.60
N LEU A 114 -0.41 29.15 -3.15
CA LEU A 114 -0.90 27.98 -2.43
C LEU A 114 0.03 26.76 -2.56
N LYS A 115 1.19 26.91 -3.21
CA LYS A 115 2.15 25.82 -3.48
C LYS A 115 1.47 24.61 -4.13
N VAL A 116 0.63 24.87 -5.12
CA VAL A 116 -0.04 23.85 -5.94
C VAL A 116 0.55 23.92 -7.35
N SER A 117 1.03 22.81 -7.88
CA SER A 117 1.51 22.75 -9.27
C SER A 117 0.32 22.63 -10.22
N VAL A 118 0.26 23.47 -11.26
CA VAL A 118 -0.82 23.39 -12.27
C VAL A 118 -0.24 23.03 -13.62
N LEU A 119 -0.63 21.86 -14.11
CA LEU A 119 -0.11 21.24 -15.32
C LEU A 119 -1.24 21.03 -16.33
N THR A 120 -0.95 21.28 -17.61
CA THR A 120 -1.75 20.76 -18.70
C THR A 120 -1.32 19.35 -19.08
N GLU A 121 -2.15 18.63 -19.83
CA GLU A 121 -1.79 17.32 -20.40
C GLU A 121 -0.51 17.40 -21.26
N ALA A 122 -0.35 18.47 -22.05
CA ALA A 122 0.86 18.70 -22.84
C ALA A 122 2.11 18.89 -21.94
N GLN A 123 2.00 19.72 -20.90
CA GLN A 123 3.08 19.93 -19.92
C GLN A 123 3.42 18.64 -19.16
N LEU A 124 2.42 17.78 -18.92
CA LEU A 124 2.64 16.48 -18.29
C LEU A 124 3.46 15.55 -19.19
N HIS A 125 3.20 15.54 -20.49
CA HIS A 125 4.03 14.82 -21.47
C HIS A 125 5.45 15.37 -21.56
N GLU A 126 5.62 16.70 -21.52
CA GLU A 126 6.93 17.34 -21.49
C GLU A 126 7.73 16.92 -20.23
N LEU A 127 7.10 16.97 -19.05
CA LEU A 127 7.72 16.51 -17.81
C LEU A 127 8.09 15.02 -17.85
N ILE A 128 7.21 14.17 -18.39
CA ILE A 128 7.51 12.74 -18.58
C ILE A 128 8.78 12.54 -19.42
N ALA A 129 8.97 13.34 -20.47
CA ALA A 129 10.17 13.27 -21.31
C ALA A 129 11.44 13.70 -20.56
N LEU A 130 11.33 14.56 -19.55
CA LEU A 130 12.45 14.97 -18.69
C LEU A 130 12.83 13.93 -17.62
N HIS A 131 12.00 12.90 -17.43
CA HIS A 131 12.27 11.78 -16.51
C HIS A 131 12.43 10.46 -17.29
N PRO A 132 13.54 10.30 -18.05
CA PRO A 132 13.84 9.04 -18.71
C PRO A 132 14.06 7.94 -17.64
N THR A 133 13.67 6.71 -17.98
CA THR A 133 13.88 5.56 -17.10
C THR A 133 14.40 4.39 -17.93
N SER A 134 15.30 3.60 -17.33
CA SER A 134 15.76 2.33 -17.88
C SER A 134 14.74 1.21 -17.73
N LEU A 135 13.65 1.44 -16.99
CA LEU A 135 12.60 0.45 -16.79
C LEU A 135 11.82 0.19 -18.09
N PRO A 136 11.44 -1.06 -18.38
CA PRO A 136 10.72 -1.43 -19.60
C PRO A 136 9.23 -1.06 -19.51
N LEU A 137 8.92 0.24 -19.51
CA LEU A 137 7.55 0.75 -19.32
C LEU A 137 6.58 0.39 -20.45
N ASP A 138 7.07 0.02 -21.62
CA ASP A 138 6.25 -0.43 -22.76
C ASP A 138 5.94 -1.94 -22.73
N GLY A 139 6.54 -2.68 -21.78
CA GLY A 139 6.35 -4.12 -21.61
C GLY A 139 5.29 -4.48 -20.57
N TYR A 140 5.64 -5.36 -19.63
CA TYR A 140 4.74 -5.78 -18.55
C TYR A 140 4.30 -4.62 -17.65
N LEU A 141 5.18 -3.61 -17.47
CA LEU A 141 4.91 -2.41 -16.68
C LEU A 141 3.88 -1.48 -17.33
N ALA A 142 3.67 -1.57 -18.66
CA ALA A 142 2.65 -0.77 -19.37
C ALA A 142 1.25 -0.94 -18.75
N ARG A 143 1.00 -2.06 -18.05
CA ARG A 143 -0.26 -2.35 -17.34
C ARG A 143 -0.61 -1.34 -16.26
N LEU A 144 0.40 -0.71 -15.66
CA LEU A 144 0.18 0.36 -14.69
C LEU A 144 -0.29 1.65 -15.37
N PHE A 145 0.06 1.83 -16.65
CA PHE A 145 -0.06 3.09 -17.40
C PHE A 145 -1.00 3.00 -18.61
N ASN A 146 -1.62 1.84 -18.84
CA ASN A 146 -2.57 1.67 -19.92
C ASN A 146 -3.98 1.87 -19.38
N LYS A 147 -4.68 2.89 -19.90
CA LYS A 147 -6.03 3.27 -19.49
C LYS A 147 -7.02 2.09 -19.46
N VAL A 148 -6.99 1.22 -20.46
CA VAL A 148 -7.92 0.09 -20.59
C VAL A 148 -7.62 -0.96 -19.51
N GLN A 149 -6.35 -1.29 -19.31
CA GLN A 149 -5.91 -2.28 -18.32
C GLN A 149 -6.17 -1.79 -16.90
N VAL A 150 -5.90 -0.51 -16.61
CA VAL A 150 -6.22 0.12 -15.31
C VAL A 150 -7.72 0.12 -15.03
N ALA A 151 -8.55 0.49 -16.01
CA ALA A 151 -10.01 0.44 -15.85
C ALA A 151 -10.52 -0.99 -15.59
N SER A 152 -9.96 -1.98 -16.31
CA SER A 152 -10.26 -3.39 -16.07
C SER A 152 -9.89 -3.81 -14.66
N ALA A 153 -8.73 -3.35 -14.17
CA ALA A 153 -8.24 -3.68 -12.85
C ALA A 153 -9.14 -3.15 -11.73
N GLN A 154 -9.54 -1.89 -11.82
CA GLN A 154 -10.48 -1.29 -10.88
C GLN A 154 -11.82 -2.04 -10.88
N LYS A 155 -12.31 -2.44 -12.06
CA LYS A 155 -13.55 -3.22 -12.17
C LYS A 155 -13.46 -4.54 -11.41
N HIS A 156 -12.35 -5.28 -11.54
CA HIS A 156 -12.17 -6.57 -10.86
C HIS A 156 -12.30 -6.44 -9.33
N PHE A 157 -11.69 -5.42 -8.72
CA PHE A 157 -11.82 -5.17 -7.28
C PHE A 157 -13.25 -4.80 -6.87
N THR A 158 -13.97 -4.03 -7.69
CA THR A 158 -15.37 -3.68 -7.39
C THR A 158 -16.36 -4.83 -7.59
N SER A 159 -15.98 -5.88 -8.33
CA SER A 159 -16.83 -7.03 -8.65
C SER A 159 -16.44 -8.30 -7.90
N MET A 160 -15.61 -8.21 -6.86
CA MET A 160 -15.26 -9.35 -6.03
C MET A 160 -16.45 -9.85 -5.20
N ASP A 161 -16.28 -11.03 -4.61
CA ASP A 161 -17.25 -11.61 -3.68
C ASP A 161 -17.64 -10.61 -2.58
N ALA A 162 -18.95 -10.47 -2.35
CA ALA A 162 -19.49 -9.58 -1.31
C ALA A 162 -18.98 -9.91 0.10
N ARG A 163 -18.55 -11.15 0.35
CA ARG A 163 -17.92 -11.57 1.61
C ARG A 163 -16.57 -10.87 1.86
N LEU A 164 -15.90 -10.42 0.80
CA LEU A 164 -14.65 -9.64 0.88
C LEU A 164 -14.90 -8.13 0.99
N ALA A 165 -16.16 -7.67 0.91
CA ALA A 165 -16.49 -6.24 0.94
C ALA A 165 -15.95 -5.50 2.19
N PRO A 166 -15.95 -6.07 3.41
CA PRO A 166 -15.35 -5.40 4.57
C PRO A 166 -13.85 -5.16 4.41
N LEU A 167 -13.11 -6.14 3.88
CA LEU A 167 -11.67 -6.02 3.62
C LEU A 167 -11.41 -4.99 2.51
N LEU A 168 -12.20 -5.01 1.44
CA LEU A 168 -12.08 -4.04 0.35
C LEU A 168 -12.39 -2.61 0.81
N SER A 169 -13.40 -2.45 1.68
CA SER A 169 -13.68 -1.16 2.33
C SER A 169 -12.47 -0.68 3.11
N PHE A 170 -11.86 -1.54 3.92
CA PHE A 170 -10.65 -1.17 4.66
C PHE A 170 -9.52 -0.74 3.73
N CYS A 171 -9.19 -1.55 2.72
CA CYS A 171 -8.07 -1.28 1.80
C CYS A 171 -8.25 -0.04 0.92
N GLN A 172 -9.50 0.29 0.58
CA GLN A 172 -9.82 1.42 -0.28
C GLN A 172 -10.05 2.69 0.53
N PHE A 173 -10.56 2.57 1.75
CA PHE A 173 -11.06 3.69 2.52
C PHE A 173 -10.45 3.75 3.93
N ASP A 174 -10.81 2.83 4.83
CA ASP A 174 -10.53 2.99 6.26
C ASP A 174 -9.02 3.13 6.54
N TYR A 175 -8.17 2.42 5.78
CA TYR A 175 -6.72 2.53 5.87
C TYR A 175 -6.20 3.97 5.74
N PHE A 176 -6.78 4.79 4.87
CA PHE A 176 -6.31 6.16 4.59
C PHE A 176 -6.91 7.21 5.53
N VAL A 177 -7.90 6.84 6.35
CA VAL A 177 -8.55 7.74 7.31
C VAL A 177 -8.20 7.41 8.75
N ASN A 178 -7.91 6.14 9.03
CA ASN A 178 -7.44 5.73 10.34
C ASN A 178 -6.10 6.39 10.67
N GLU A 179 -5.85 6.49 11.98
CA GLU A 179 -4.55 6.89 12.47
C GLU A 179 -3.46 5.91 11.97
N PRO A 180 -2.36 6.39 11.35
CA PRO A 180 -1.38 5.53 10.69
C PRO A 180 -0.81 4.39 11.55
N HIS A 181 -0.74 4.58 12.87
CA HIS A 181 -0.22 3.57 13.78
C HIS A 181 -1.14 2.35 13.95
N GLU A 182 -2.45 2.55 13.79
CA GLU A 182 -3.44 1.48 13.97
C GLU A 182 -3.39 0.49 12.79
N ASN A 183 -2.97 0.94 11.61
CA ASN A 183 -2.95 0.16 10.38
C ASN A 183 -2.04 -1.08 10.46
N LEU A 184 -1.02 -1.09 11.33
CA LEU A 184 -0.17 -2.26 11.56
C LEU A 184 -0.94 -3.48 12.06
N PHE A 185 -1.98 -3.26 12.87
CA PHE A 185 -2.79 -4.33 13.47
C PHE A 185 -4.14 -4.47 12.79
N GLN A 186 -4.77 -3.36 12.41
CA GLN A 186 -6.08 -3.39 11.76
C GLN A 186 -6.04 -4.13 10.43
N LEU A 187 -4.97 -3.97 9.63
CA LEU A 187 -4.81 -4.70 8.37
C LEU A 187 -4.85 -6.21 8.61
N VAL A 188 -4.04 -6.72 9.55
CA VAL A 188 -4.01 -8.15 9.89
C VAL A 188 -5.38 -8.64 10.39
N ALA A 189 -6.05 -7.85 11.22
CA ALA A 189 -7.38 -8.19 11.74
C ALA A 189 -8.43 -8.29 10.63
N HIS A 190 -8.45 -7.33 9.69
CA HIS A 190 -9.36 -7.35 8.55
C HIS A 190 -9.08 -8.51 7.60
N VAL A 191 -7.81 -8.85 7.37
CA VAL A 191 -7.42 -9.99 6.53
C VAL A 191 -7.83 -11.31 7.20
N ALA A 192 -7.56 -11.46 8.50
CA ALA A 192 -7.92 -12.67 9.25
C ALA A 192 -9.44 -12.90 9.26
N ALA A 193 -10.23 -11.83 9.38
CA ALA A 193 -11.69 -11.91 9.43
C ALA A 193 -12.33 -12.44 8.14
N VAL A 194 -11.64 -12.36 7.01
CA VAL A 194 -12.15 -12.86 5.71
C VAL A 194 -11.26 -13.94 5.09
N GLY A 195 -10.28 -14.44 5.84
CA GLY A 195 -9.21 -15.31 5.34
C GLY A 195 -9.73 -16.59 4.68
N GLU A 196 -10.81 -17.18 5.21
CA GLU A 196 -11.46 -18.38 4.66
C GLU A 196 -12.13 -18.17 3.29
N HIS A 197 -12.32 -16.93 2.87
CA HIS A 197 -12.89 -16.58 1.57
C HIS A 197 -11.82 -16.19 0.54
N LEU A 198 -10.57 -16.06 0.97
CA LEU A 198 -9.44 -15.83 0.08
C LEU A 198 -8.97 -17.17 -0.50
N ASP A 199 -8.56 -17.16 -1.77
CA ASP A 199 -8.19 -18.36 -2.52
C ASP A 199 -6.90 -18.07 -3.29
N ALA A 200 -5.83 -18.78 -2.95
CA ALA A 200 -4.51 -18.62 -3.58
C ALA A 200 -4.47 -19.11 -5.03
N MET A 201 -5.49 -19.84 -5.48
CA MET A 201 -5.63 -20.24 -6.89
C MET A 201 -6.31 -19.15 -7.72
N ASN A 202 -7.10 -18.28 -7.10
CA ASN A 202 -7.77 -17.18 -7.77
C ASN A 202 -6.79 -15.99 -7.98
N PRO A 203 -6.48 -15.61 -9.23
CA PRO A 203 -5.53 -14.53 -9.53
C PRO A 203 -5.96 -13.16 -9.01
N ILE A 204 -7.26 -12.88 -8.89
CA ILE A 204 -7.76 -11.61 -8.35
C ILE A 204 -7.60 -11.58 -6.83
N HIS A 205 -7.77 -12.72 -6.14
CA HIS A 205 -7.50 -12.81 -4.69
C HIS A 205 -6.00 -12.68 -4.42
N CYS A 206 -5.16 -13.27 -5.28
CA CYS A 206 -3.71 -13.08 -5.23
C CYS A 206 -3.31 -11.61 -5.45
N ALA A 207 -3.97 -10.91 -6.39
CA ALA A 207 -3.73 -9.49 -6.61
C ALA A 207 -4.12 -8.64 -5.39
N LEU A 208 -5.26 -8.94 -4.75
CA LEU A 208 -5.66 -8.32 -3.49
C LEU A 208 -4.63 -8.59 -2.39
N PHE A 209 -4.08 -9.80 -2.32
CA PHE A 209 -3.05 -10.16 -1.36
C PHE A 209 -1.76 -9.33 -1.53
N PHE A 210 -1.33 -9.07 -2.76
CA PHE A 210 -0.21 -8.15 -3.01
C PHE A 210 -0.55 -6.69 -2.71
N ASP A 211 -1.81 -6.28 -2.91
CA ASP A 211 -2.27 -4.94 -2.51
C ASP A 211 -2.23 -4.76 -0.99
N LEU A 212 -2.59 -5.81 -0.24
CA LEU A 212 -2.43 -5.86 1.22
C LEU A 212 -0.97 -5.82 1.66
N ALA A 213 -0.09 -6.55 0.95
CA ALA A 213 1.34 -6.48 1.20
C ALA A 213 1.88 -5.04 0.99
N TRP A 214 1.42 -4.36 -0.06
CA TRP A 214 1.75 -2.95 -0.30
C TRP A 214 1.34 -2.05 0.88
N LEU A 215 0.10 -2.19 1.36
CA LEU A 215 -0.42 -1.43 2.51
C LEU A 215 0.35 -1.76 3.81
N GLN A 216 0.74 -3.02 4.01
CA GLN A 216 1.54 -3.42 5.17
C GLN A 216 2.98 -2.87 5.10
N ILE A 217 3.60 -2.85 3.92
CA ILE A 217 4.91 -2.21 3.72
C ILE A 217 4.80 -0.71 4.04
N LEU A 218 3.77 -0.03 3.53
CA LEU A 218 3.55 1.39 3.77
C LEU A 218 3.38 1.70 5.27
N ALA A 219 2.56 0.91 5.98
CA ALA A 219 2.39 1.06 7.43
C ALA A 219 3.71 0.81 8.19
N SER A 220 4.49 -0.17 7.74
CA SER A 220 5.82 -0.47 8.31
C SER A 220 6.81 0.66 8.07
N VAL A 221 6.76 1.32 6.91
CA VAL A 221 7.60 2.49 6.60
C VAL A 221 7.26 3.67 7.49
N GLN A 222 5.98 3.92 7.76
CA GLN A 222 5.56 4.97 8.69
C GLN A 222 6.09 4.70 10.11
N ALA A 223 6.02 3.44 10.58
CA ALA A 223 6.64 3.03 11.83
C ALA A 223 8.16 3.24 11.82
N ILE A 224 8.84 2.86 10.74
CA ILE A 224 10.30 3.06 10.58
C ILE A 224 10.66 4.54 10.64
N SER A 225 9.87 5.42 10.04
CA SER A 225 10.06 6.87 10.10
C SER A 225 10.03 7.37 11.55
N HIS A 226 9.02 6.94 12.32
CA HIS A 226 8.91 7.25 13.76
C HIS A 226 10.10 6.71 14.57
N ILE A 227 10.45 5.43 14.37
CA ILE A 227 11.57 4.79 15.08
C ILE A 227 12.89 5.51 14.78
N ARG A 228 13.12 5.97 13.54
CA ARG A 228 14.34 6.71 13.21
C ARG A 228 14.38 8.10 13.83
N GLY A 229 13.22 8.71 14.08
CA GLY A 229 13.14 10.01 14.75
C GLY A 229 13.54 9.96 16.22
N ALA A 230 13.27 8.85 16.93
CA ALA A 230 13.38 8.81 18.39
C ALA A 230 14.08 7.57 18.99
N HIS A 231 14.16 6.44 18.28
CA HIS A 231 14.55 5.13 18.84
C HIS A 231 15.49 4.31 17.93
N VAL A 232 16.42 4.94 17.21
CA VAL A 232 17.36 4.22 16.30
C VAL A 232 18.12 3.08 16.98
N GLY A 233 18.46 3.25 18.26
CA GLY A 233 19.18 2.24 19.06
C GLY A 233 18.31 1.14 19.69
N ASP A 234 16.99 1.33 19.74
CA ASP A 234 16.04 0.39 20.34
C ASP A 234 14.76 0.30 19.50
N LEU A 235 14.87 -0.49 18.43
CA LEU A 235 13.79 -0.72 17.47
C LEU A 235 12.51 -1.27 18.12
N ASP A 236 12.64 -2.13 19.13
CA ASP A 236 11.46 -2.75 19.76
C ASP A 236 10.68 -1.70 20.56
N THR A 237 11.36 -0.93 21.40
CA THR A 237 10.70 0.15 22.15
C THR A 237 10.01 1.14 21.21
N GLY A 238 10.69 1.58 20.15
CA GLY A 238 10.10 2.51 19.20
C GLY A 238 8.91 1.93 18.42
N LEU A 239 8.94 0.63 18.09
CA LEU A 239 7.81 -0.03 17.43
C LEU A 239 6.61 -0.19 18.37
N ARG A 240 6.85 -0.58 19.63
CA ARG A 240 5.81 -0.68 20.67
C ARG A 240 5.16 0.67 20.94
N GLU A 241 5.98 1.71 21.01
CA GLU A 241 5.54 3.09 21.18
C GLU A 241 4.66 3.52 20.01
N TYR A 242 5.17 3.41 18.78
CA TYR A 242 4.43 3.77 17.57
C TYR A 242 3.09 3.03 17.51
N ALA A 243 3.11 1.70 17.62
CA ALA A 243 1.94 0.85 17.41
C ALA A 243 0.81 1.07 18.43
N LEU A 244 1.10 1.67 19.59
CA LEU A 244 0.08 2.06 20.56
C LEU A 244 -0.30 3.55 20.50
N GLY A 245 0.28 4.32 19.58
CA GLY A 245 -0.02 5.74 19.40
C GLY A 245 0.78 6.66 20.35
N GLY A 246 1.99 6.26 20.73
CA GLY A 246 2.93 7.07 21.50
C GLY A 246 3.17 6.59 22.94
N GLN A 247 4.18 7.19 23.57
CA GLN A 247 4.72 6.73 24.86
C GLN A 247 3.69 6.71 25.99
N VAL A 248 2.78 7.71 26.03
CA VAL A 248 1.74 7.81 27.06
C VAL A 248 0.81 6.59 26.99
N ARG A 249 0.28 6.29 25.81
CA ARG A 249 -0.61 5.13 25.59
C ARG A 249 0.10 3.81 25.85
N LEU A 250 1.39 3.69 25.51
CA LEU A 250 2.19 2.52 25.86
C LEU A 250 2.26 2.31 27.38
N GLN A 251 2.49 3.37 28.15
CA GLN A 251 2.54 3.28 29.61
C GLN A 251 1.18 2.95 30.21
N GLU A 252 0.10 3.55 29.72
CA GLU A 252 -1.27 3.23 30.13
C GLU A 252 -1.60 1.76 29.90
N LYS A 253 -1.26 1.21 28.73
CA LYS A 253 -1.48 -0.21 28.42
C LYS A 253 -0.64 -1.14 29.27
N LYS A 254 0.61 -0.77 29.59
CA LYS A 254 1.46 -1.52 30.54
C LYS A 254 0.85 -1.53 31.94
N ASN A 255 0.40 -0.38 32.43
CA ASN A 255 -0.24 -0.27 33.75
C ASN A 255 -1.53 -1.11 33.79
N LEU A 256 -2.36 -1.03 32.75
CA LEU A 256 -3.56 -1.86 32.63
C LEU A 256 -3.24 -3.36 32.62
N ALA A 257 -2.19 -3.77 31.91
CA ALA A 257 -1.75 -5.17 31.88
C ALA A 257 -1.31 -5.68 33.26
N VAL A 258 -0.66 -4.85 34.07
CA VAL A 258 -0.31 -5.16 35.47
C VAL A 258 -1.57 -5.35 36.31
N LEU A 259 -2.51 -4.39 36.26
CA LEU A 259 -3.77 -4.47 37.00
C LEU A 259 -4.59 -5.71 36.60
N LEU A 260 -4.66 -6.03 35.31
CA LEU A 260 -5.35 -7.22 34.83
C LEU A 260 -4.69 -8.51 35.33
N ARG A 261 -3.36 -8.53 35.46
CA ARG A 261 -2.62 -9.68 36.01
C ARG A 261 -2.90 -9.90 37.49
N GLU A 262 -3.03 -8.82 38.26
CA GLU A 262 -3.39 -8.89 39.69
C GLU A 262 -4.82 -9.42 39.90
N LEU A 263 -5.73 -9.12 38.96
CA LEU A 263 -7.12 -9.56 39.00
C LEU A 263 -7.35 -10.93 38.32
N ALA A 264 -6.35 -11.46 37.60
CA ALA A 264 -6.51 -12.67 36.82
C ALA A 264 -6.56 -13.92 37.72
N PRO A 265 -7.38 -14.94 37.39
CA PRO A 265 -7.35 -16.23 38.07
C PRO A 265 -5.95 -16.86 38.02
N GLN A 266 -5.60 -17.64 39.05
CA GLN A 266 -4.34 -18.39 39.04
C GLN A 266 -4.25 -19.29 37.79
N GLY A 267 -3.13 -19.17 37.06
CA GLY A 267 -2.89 -19.91 35.82
C GLY A 267 -3.37 -19.22 34.52
N ALA A 268 -3.97 -18.03 34.61
CA ALA A 268 -4.28 -17.25 33.42
C ALA A 268 -3.00 -16.82 32.68
N PRO A 269 -2.99 -16.81 31.33
CA PRO A 269 -1.87 -16.32 30.56
C PRO A 269 -1.61 -14.83 30.86
N PRO A 270 -0.34 -14.37 30.78
CA PRO A 270 -0.04 -12.97 31.01
C PRO A 270 -0.80 -12.09 30.00
N ALA A 271 -1.49 -11.07 30.50
CA ALA A 271 -2.09 -10.05 29.66
C ALA A 271 -0.96 -9.25 29.00
N GLU A 272 -0.73 -9.49 27.72
CA GLU A 272 0.16 -8.67 26.90
C GLU A 272 -0.65 -7.64 26.10
N PRO A 273 -0.16 -6.39 25.97
CA PRO A 273 -0.87 -5.34 25.25
C PRO A 273 -0.77 -5.49 23.71
N PHE A 274 -0.07 -6.52 23.23
CA PHE A 274 0.21 -6.76 21.81
C PHE A 274 -0.34 -8.11 21.36
N PRO A 275 -0.68 -8.24 20.06
CA PRO A 275 -1.15 -9.52 19.51
C PRO A 275 -0.02 -10.56 19.45
N GLN A 276 -0.39 -11.85 19.41
CA GLN A 276 0.55 -12.99 19.38
C GLN A 276 1.55 -12.94 18.21
N TYR A 277 1.21 -12.24 17.11
CA TYR A 277 2.06 -12.08 15.93
C TYR A 277 2.99 -10.87 16.00
N TYR A 278 3.05 -10.15 17.12
CA TYR A 278 3.87 -8.94 17.27
C TYR A 278 5.37 -9.20 17.03
N GLU A 279 5.91 -10.32 17.49
CA GLU A 279 7.32 -10.66 17.26
C GLU A 279 7.63 -10.83 15.77
N ALA A 280 6.73 -11.44 15.00
CA ALA A 280 6.89 -11.58 13.55
C ALA A 280 6.77 -10.22 12.84
N LEU A 281 5.92 -9.32 13.34
CA LEU A 281 5.85 -7.94 12.85
C LEU A 281 7.17 -7.21 13.11
N ARG A 282 7.69 -7.29 14.34
CA ARG A 282 8.97 -6.69 14.74
C ARG A 282 10.12 -7.16 13.87
N GLU A 283 10.18 -8.45 13.57
CA GLU A 283 11.18 -8.99 12.66
C GLU A 283 11.04 -8.40 11.25
N THR A 284 9.82 -8.37 10.70
CA THR A 284 9.53 -7.83 9.36
C THR A 284 9.91 -6.35 9.25
N VAL A 285 9.49 -5.54 10.22
CA VAL A 285 9.84 -4.11 10.33
C VAL A 285 11.36 -3.94 10.45
N THR A 286 12.03 -4.78 11.25
CA THR A 286 13.49 -4.73 11.41
C THR A 286 14.22 -5.02 10.09
N ARG A 287 13.74 -5.98 9.30
CA ARG A 287 14.34 -6.29 7.98
C ARG A 287 14.21 -5.12 7.02
N LEU A 288 13.04 -4.48 6.95
CA LEU A 288 12.81 -3.27 6.16
C LEU A 288 13.67 -2.09 6.66
N PHE A 289 13.73 -1.86 7.98
CA PHE A 289 14.51 -0.80 8.60
C PHE A 289 16.00 -0.87 8.24
N LYS A 290 16.54 -2.09 8.20
CA LYS A 290 17.95 -2.37 7.88
C LYS A 290 18.28 -2.21 6.39
N LYS A 291 17.28 -2.13 5.51
CA LYS A 291 17.45 -2.09 4.04
C LYS A 291 16.79 -0.86 3.40
N PRO A 292 17.08 0.37 3.88
CA PRO A 292 16.43 1.59 3.39
C PRO A 292 16.53 1.83 1.88
N ALA A 293 17.63 1.40 1.27
CA ALA A 293 17.92 1.66 -0.13
C ALA A 293 17.00 0.94 -1.13
N VAL A 294 16.26 -0.08 -0.68
CA VAL A 294 15.37 -0.89 -1.54
C VAL A 294 13.91 -0.88 -1.07
N THR A 295 13.59 -0.10 -0.04
CA THR A 295 12.25 -0.08 0.57
C THR A 295 11.20 0.48 -0.40
N LEU A 296 11.57 1.49 -1.19
CA LEU A 296 10.70 2.07 -2.20
C LEU A 296 10.44 1.09 -3.35
N GLU A 297 11.48 0.39 -3.79
CA GLU A 297 11.40 -0.68 -4.78
C GLU A 297 10.52 -1.82 -4.26
N THR A 298 10.59 -2.14 -2.96
CA THR A 298 9.72 -3.14 -2.31
C THR A 298 8.24 -2.77 -2.48
N LEU A 299 7.86 -1.50 -2.26
CA LEU A 299 6.49 -1.02 -2.56
C LEU A 299 6.15 -1.17 -4.05
N ARG A 300 7.03 -0.74 -4.94
CA ARG A 300 6.81 -0.82 -6.40
C ARG A 300 6.65 -2.26 -6.89
N TYR A 301 7.36 -3.21 -6.29
CA TYR A 301 7.23 -4.64 -6.61
C TYR A 301 5.85 -5.17 -6.23
N ALA A 302 5.35 -4.84 -5.04
CA ALA A 302 3.99 -5.20 -4.62
C ALA A 302 2.93 -4.60 -5.56
N GLU A 303 3.06 -3.31 -5.91
CA GLU A 303 2.16 -2.62 -6.85
C GLU A 303 2.13 -3.28 -8.24
N VAL A 304 3.30 -3.65 -8.77
CA VAL A 304 3.43 -4.35 -10.05
C VAL A 304 2.87 -5.77 -9.98
N ALA A 305 3.14 -6.51 -8.90
CA ALA A 305 2.59 -7.85 -8.69
C ALA A 305 1.05 -7.81 -8.69
N THR A 306 0.44 -6.85 -8.00
CA THR A 306 -1.01 -6.60 -8.06
C THR A 306 -1.47 -6.40 -9.51
N ALA A 307 -0.88 -5.45 -10.24
CA ALA A 307 -1.31 -5.12 -11.60
C ALA A 307 -1.14 -6.28 -12.61
N THR A 308 -0.09 -7.09 -12.45
CA THR A 308 0.16 -8.24 -13.34
C THR A 308 -0.79 -9.41 -13.09
N LEU A 309 -1.11 -9.69 -11.82
CA LEU A 309 -2.03 -10.75 -11.43
C LEU A 309 -3.48 -10.43 -11.81
N VAL A 310 -3.91 -9.18 -11.65
CA VAL A 310 -5.23 -8.72 -12.12
C VAL A 310 -5.43 -8.97 -13.62
N ALA A 311 -4.37 -8.82 -14.42
CA ALA A 311 -4.40 -9.12 -15.85
C ALA A 311 -4.42 -10.63 -16.17
N ASN A 312 -4.67 -11.48 -15.16
CA ASN A 312 -4.63 -12.94 -15.19
C ASN A 312 -3.32 -13.49 -15.77
N ARG A 313 -2.20 -12.86 -15.40
CA ARG A 313 -0.86 -13.32 -15.82
C ARG A 313 0.02 -13.49 -14.60
N ARG A 314 0.19 -14.74 -14.15
CA ARG A 314 1.25 -15.13 -13.21
C ARG A 314 2.59 -14.92 -13.90
N THR A 315 3.13 -13.71 -13.78
CA THR A 315 4.39 -13.30 -14.40
C THR A 315 5.41 -13.12 -13.29
N ARG A 316 6.58 -13.73 -13.44
CA ARG A 316 7.68 -13.58 -12.48
C ARG A 316 8.22 -12.16 -12.52
N MET A 317 8.50 -11.56 -11.36
CA MET A 317 9.04 -10.19 -11.28
C MET A 317 10.38 -10.05 -12.01
N ARG A 318 11.20 -11.11 -12.05
CA ARG A 318 12.43 -11.14 -12.87
C ARG A 318 12.14 -10.92 -14.36
N THR A 319 11.06 -11.47 -14.88
CA THR A 319 10.63 -11.25 -16.27
C THR A 319 10.06 -9.84 -16.48
N VAL A 320 9.38 -9.30 -15.48
CA VAL A 320 8.78 -7.96 -15.55
C VAL A 320 9.84 -6.86 -15.56
N PHE A 321 10.84 -6.96 -14.67
CA PHE A 321 11.87 -5.95 -14.50
C PHE A 321 13.14 -6.19 -15.34
N GLY A 322 13.35 -7.41 -15.86
CA GLY A 322 14.52 -7.74 -16.66
C GLY A 322 15.82 -7.47 -15.91
N ASP A 323 16.72 -6.70 -16.51
CA ASP A 323 18.01 -6.32 -15.90
C ASP A 323 17.86 -5.41 -14.68
N ALA A 324 16.71 -4.74 -14.52
CA ALA A 324 16.39 -3.92 -13.34
C ALA A 324 15.79 -4.76 -12.20
N TYR A 325 15.83 -6.08 -12.29
CA TYR A 325 15.35 -6.95 -11.22
C TYR A 325 16.24 -6.88 -9.98
N ASP A 326 15.65 -6.52 -8.85
CA ASP A 326 16.27 -6.48 -7.53
C ASP A 326 15.71 -7.62 -6.68
N MET A 327 16.57 -8.63 -6.47
CA MET A 327 16.24 -9.80 -5.67
C MET A 327 15.96 -9.46 -4.20
N LEU A 328 16.61 -8.43 -3.66
CA LEU A 328 16.41 -8.02 -2.27
C LEU A 328 15.04 -7.37 -2.09
N ALA A 329 14.64 -6.47 -3.00
CA ALA A 329 13.30 -5.88 -2.98
C ALA A 329 12.21 -6.97 -3.11
N ALA A 330 12.39 -7.92 -4.05
CA ALA A 330 11.48 -9.06 -4.20
C ALA A 330 11.38 -9.91 -2.93
N LYS A 331 12.52 -10.21 -2.28
CA LYS A 331 12.56 -10.97 -1.02
C LYS A 331 11.84 -10.23 0.11
N LEU A 332 12.01 -8.91 0.22
CA LEU A 332 11.34 -8.12 1.25
C LEU A 332 9.81 -8.11 1.08
N VAL A 333 9.30 -8.08 -0.17
CA VAL A 333 7.86 -8.30 -0.41
C VAL A 333 7.45 -9.70 0.06
N GLY A 334 8.25 -10.73 -0.26
CA GLY A 334 8.00 -12.11 0.14
C GLY A 334 8.00 -12.32 1.66
N ASP A 335 8.87 -11.61 2.38
CA ASP A 335 8.91 -11.60 3.85
C ASP A 335 7.61 -10.98 4.42
N VAL A 336 7.14 -9.87 3.86
CA VAL A 336 5.86 -9.25 4.27
C VAL A 336 4.67 -10.15 3.95
N CYS A 337 4.65 -10.78 2.76
CA CYS A 337 3.64 -11.78 2.42
C CYS A 337 3.65 -12.96 3.40
N SER A 338 4.84 -13.47 3.75
CA SER A 338 4.99 -14.56 4.72
C SER A 338 4.50 -14.17 6.11
N TYR A 339 4.77 -12.93 6.53
CA TYR A 339 4.22 -12.36 7.76
C TYR A 339 2.68 -12.32 7.72
N LEU A 340 2.08 -11.79 6.65
CA LEU A 340 0.62 -11.71 6.53
C LEU A 340 -0.04 -13.10 6.56
N VAL A 341 0.53 -14.08 5.87
CA VAL A 341 0.02 -15.47 5.90
C VAL A 341 0.03 -16.02 7.32
N SER A 342 1.14 -15.85 8.05
CA SER A 342 1.25 -16.36 9.43
C SER A 342 0.37 -15.59 10.40
N ALA A 343 0.36 -14.26 10.33
CA ALA A 343 -0.33 -13.38 11.29
C ALA A 343 -1.85 -13.44 11.13
N ALA A 344 -2.34 -13.52 9.90
CA ALA A 344 -3.77 -13.63 9.60
C ALA A 344 -4.24 -15.09 9.41
N ARG A 345 -3.35 -16.08 9.58
CA ARG A 345 -3.63 -17.52 9.44
C ARG A 345 -4.27 -17.88 8.09
N LEU A 346 -3.73 -17.30 7.01
CA LEU A 346 -4.17 -17.61 5.66
C LEU A 346 -3.65 -18.97 5.19
N ASP A 347 -4.24 -19.46 4.10
CA ASP A 347 -3.74 -20.64 3.38
C ASP A 347 -2.23 -20.48 3.03
N PRO A 348 -1.35 -21.42 3.44
CA PRO A 348 0.06 -21.43 3.07
C PRO A 348 0.34 -21.32 1.56
N GLU A 349 -0.62 -21.70 0.71
CA GLU A 349 -0.53 -21.54 -0.74
C GLU A 349 -0.31 -20.09 -1.18
N PHE A 350 -0.78 -19.09 -0.40
CA PHE A 350 -0.45 -17.69 -0.67
C PHE A 350 1.05 -17.40 -0.54
N ARG A 351 1.74 -18.05 0.39
CA ARG A 351 3.20 -17.94 0.55
C ARG A 351 3.90 -18.52 -0.68
N ARG A 352 3.54 -19.75 -1.07
CA ARG A 352 4.08 -20.43 -2.26
C ARG A 352 3.87 -19.60 -3.52
N MET A 353 2.65 -19.11 -3.74
CA MET A 353 2.29 -18.24 -4.85
C MET A 353 3.12 -16.94 -4.85
N SER A 354 3.27 -16.30 -3.68
CA SER A 354 4.07 -15.08 -3.59
C SER A 354 5.54 -15.31 -3.91
N SER A 355 6.13 -16.42 -3.45
CA SER A 355 7.51 -16.81 -3.77
C SER A 355 7.69 -17.04 -5.28
N GLU A 356 6.77 -17.80 -5.89
CA GLU A 356 6.79 -18.07 -7.33
C GLU A 356 6.75 -16.78 -8.16
N VAL A 357 5.88 -15.83 -7.79
CA VAL A 357 5.75 -14.54 -8.47
C VAL A 357 6.98 -13.66 -8.26
N LEU A 358 7.55 -13.62 -7.06
CA LEU A 358 8.60 -12.66 -6.69
C LEU A 358 10.01 -13.14 -7.03
N THR A 359 10.36 -14.38 -6.67
CA THR A 359 11.73 -14.93 -6.82
C THR A 359 11.80 -15.97 -7.93
N GLY A 360 10.67 -16.63 -8.25
CA GLY A 360 10.62 -17.74 -9.19
C GLY A 360 11.07 -19.08 -8.60
N GLU A 361 11.29 -19.13 -7.28
CA GLU A 361 11.52 -20.37 -6.55
C GLU A 361 10.17 -21.04 -6.30
N SER A 362 9.98 -22.24 -6.82
CA SER A 362 8.94 -23.14 -6.31
C SER A 362 9.55 -23.89 -5.15
N ASP A 363 8.91 -23.87 -3.97
CA ASP A 363 9.33 -24.67 -2.81
C ASP A 363 9.28 -26.17 -3.14
N ALA A 364 10.30 -26.66 -3.84
CA ALA A 364 10.62 -28.07 -3.98
C ALA A 364 11.47 -28.47 -2.76
N GLY A 365 10.85 -28.41 -1.59
CA GLY A 365 11.46 -28.69 -0.29
C GLY A 365 10.58 -29.62 0.54
N GLY A 366 10.14 -30.73 -0.05
CA GLY A 366 9.58 -31.88 0.64
C GLY A 366 10.40 -33.11 0.25
N ASP A 367 11.15 -33.65 1.20
CA ASP A 367 11.97 -34.85 1.06
C ASP A 367 11.23 -35.99 0.36
N GLY A 368 11.65 -36.27 -0.86
CA GLY A 368 11.38 -37.50 -1.59
C GLY A 368 12.69 -38.06 -2.06
N ALA A 369 13.34 -38.86 -1.22
CA ALA A 369 14.53 -39.61 -1.57
C ALA A 369 14.30 -40.35 -2.90
N ALA A 370 15.12 -40.05 -3.91
CA ALA A 370 15.17 -40.84 -5.12
C ALA A 370 15.56 -42.28 -4.76
N PRO A 371 14.82 -43.32 -5.18
CA PRO A 371 15.25 -44.68 -4.96
C PRO A 371 16.54 -44.94 -5.74
N ASN A 372 17.55 -45.47 -5.05
CA ASN A 372 18.81 -45.89 -5.67
C ASN A 372 18.52 -46.87 -6.82
N PRO A 373 19.23 -46.75 -7.96
CA PRO A 373 19.12 -47.71 -9.03
C PRO A 373 19.60 -49.10 -8.55
N PRO A 374 18.98 -50.20 -9.00
CA PRO A 374 19.39 -51.53 -8.62
C PRO A 374 20.81 -51.83 -9.14
N SER A 375 21.66 -52.34 -8.25
CA SER A 375 22.99 -52.83 -8.58
C SER A 375 22.89 -53.97 -9.62
N PRO A 376 23.77 -54.00 -10.64
CA PRO A 376 23.82 -55.09 -11.59
C PRO A 376 24.36 -56.35 -10.89
N GLY A 377 23.62 -57.45 -11.01
CA GLY A 377 24.04 -58.80 -10.64
C GLY A 377 24.61 -59.57 -11.82
#